data_AF-A0A1U7HEN8-F1
#
_entry.id   AF-A0A1U7HEN8-F1
#
_cell.length_a   1.000
_cell.length_b   1.000
_cell.length_c   1.000
_cell.angle_alpha   90.00
_cell.angle_beta   90.00
_cell.angle_gamma   90.00
#
_symmetry.space_group_name_H-M   'P 1'
#
loop_
_entity.id
_entity.type
_entity.pdbx_description
1 polymer ?
#
loop_
_entity_poly.entity_id
_entity_poly.type
_entity_poly.pdbx_seq_one_letter_code
_entity_poly.pdbx_strand_id
1 'polypeptide(L)'
;MNEPNLKNFRENFWKQLNNSKLIRYLLIFAFGWAIIQVLSYFKTVIVIFIFAAIVAFLLNYPVQWISRFLPRSISVLLVFLLSLLILAGLIATIGFAILSQAEQLLNQAPQFLEFIISLLERIQETLNNWNFQVDFEAIEAQVREQATAGIGVGLATLHGLVSNLIDLILIAVVAFFMLLDGKRVWNFVLKAFPDRIRHELTEAIQYNFLGFFWGRLLLSIFFGVSVYIVFIIIDLPYALLLAAIAGVFDLIPGIGATIGISLVSIIVLPQGIWLSLQVLVGCILLQQVEENLLMPRIMQGSINMNPVFMFFALLVGARVAGLVGVFLSIPLAGVLISLFDLKEMQGK
;
A
#
# COMPACT_ATOMS: atom_id res chain seq x y z
N MET A 1 -24.78 -24.11 62.19
CA MET A 1 -24.00 -23.25 61.28
C MET A 1 -22.83 -24.08 60.78
N ASN A 2 -22.93 -24.65 59.58
CA ASN A 2 -21.84 -25.43 58.98
C ASN A 2 -20.97 -24.46 58.16
N GLU A 3 -19.75 -24.20 58.62
CA GLU A 3 -18.79 -23.46 57.82
C GLU A 3 -18.48 -24.24 56.53
N PRO A 4 -18.59 -23.62 55.34
CA PRO A 4 -18.23 -24.30 54.11
C PRO A 4 -16.72 -24.56 54.11
N ASN A 5 -16.34 -25.83 54.00
CA ASN A 5 -14.97 -26.33 53.93
C ASN A 5 -14.15 -25.63 52.82
N LEU A 6 -13.48 -24.52 53.16
CA LEU A 6 -12.61 -23.73 52.28
C LEU A 6 -11.50 -24.56 51.61
N LYS A 7 -11.08 -25.67 52.24
CA LYS A 7 -10.08 -26.60 51.70
C LYS A 7 -10.56 -27.31 50.43
N ASN A 8 -11.80 -27.80 50.41
CA ASN A 8 -12.36 -28.51 49.26
C ASN A 8 -12.61 -27.57 48.07
N PHE A 9 -12.99 -26.31 48.33
CA PHE A 9 -13.11 -25.31 47.28
C PHE A 9 -11.75 -25.00 46.63
N ARG A 10 -10.70 -24.85 47.44
CA ARG A 10 -9.35 -24.59 46.95
C ARG A 10 -8.83 -25.74 46.09
N GLU A 11 -8.96 -26.98 46.54
CA GLU A 11 -8.47 -28.16 45.80
C GLU A 11 -9.23 -28.41 44.48
N ASN A 12 -10.55 -28.20 44.45
CA ASN A 12 -11.34 -28.29 43.21
C ASN A 12 -11.02 -27.15 42.23
N PHE A 13 -10.80 -25.93 42.72
CA PHE A 13 -10.40 -24.78 41.91
C PHE A 13 -9.04 -25.02 41.22
N TRP A 14 -8.04 -25.54 41.97
CA TRP A 14 -6.74 -25.89 41.40
C TRP A 14 -6.80 -27.06 40.41
N LYS A 15 -7.67 -28.07 40.63
CA LYS A 15 -7.91 -29.16 39.66
C LYS A 15 -8.63 -28.69 38.39
N GLN A 16 -9.56 -27.74 38.48
CA GLN A 16 -10.21 -27.12 37.32
C GLN A 16 -9.26 -26.23 36.51
N LEU A 17 -8.33 -25.53 37.16
CA LEU A 17 -7.23 -24.84 36.49
C LEU A 17 -6.29 -25.84 35.81
N ASN A 18 -5.95 -26.95 36.47
CA ASN A 18 -5.09 -28.02 35.92
C ASN A 18 -5.70 -28.78 34.73
N ASN A 19 -6.91 -28.39 34.29
CA ASN A 19 -7.52 -28.91 33.08
C ASN A 19 -6.76 -28.33 31.87
N SER A 20 -5.74 -29.07 31.43
CA SER A 20 -4.73 -28.76 30.40
C SER A 20 -5.22 -27.91 29.21
N LYS A 21 -6.49 -28.02 28.83
CA LYS A 21 -7.11 -27.22 27.77
C LYS A 21 -7.22 -25.73 28.12
N LEU A 22 -7.70 -25.36 29.31
CA LEU A 22 -7.90 -23.94 29.69
C LEU A 22 -6.57 -23.21 29.85
N ILE A 23 -5.61 -23.83 30.54
CA ILE A 23 -4.24 -23.28 30.63
C ILE A 23 -3.62 -23.19 29.23
N ARG A 24 -3.80 -24.19 28.36
CA ARG A 24 -3.28 -24.13 26.99
C ARG A 24 -3.92 -23.00 26.18
N TYR A 25 -5.24 -22.80 26.27
CA TYR A 25 -5.90 -21.67 25.59
C TYR A 25 -5.45 -20.32 26.14
N LEU A 26 -5.31 -20.18 27.47
CA LEU A 26 -4.77 -18.97 28.09
C LEU A 26 -3.32 -18.71 27.71
N LEU A 27 -2.48 -19.76 27.66
CA LEU A 27 -1.09 -19.65 27.22
C LEU A 27 -1.00 -19.29 25.74
N ILE A 28 -1.82 -19.88 24.87
CA ILE A 28 -1.88 -19.51 23.44
C ILE A 28 -2.34 -18.05 23.28
N PHE A 29 -3.35 -17.63 24.04
CA PHE A 29 -3.83 -16.26 24.02
C PHE A 29 -2.78 -15.27 24.54
N ALA A 30 -2.14 -15.57 25.67
CA ALA A 30 -1.08 -14.76 26.26
C ALA A 30 0.15 -14.71 25.34
N PHE A 31 0.52 -15.83 24.72
CA PHE A 31 1.60 -15.91 23.75
C PHE A 31 1.27 -15.12 22.48
N GLY A 32 0.03 -15.21 21.99
CA GLY A 32 -0.45 -14.40 20.87
C GLY A 32 -0.43 -12.91 21.19
N TRP A 33 -0.88 -12.51 22.38
CA TRP A 33 -0.82 -11.12 22.84
C TRP A 33 0.63 -10.63 22.97
N ALA A 34 1.52 -11.43 23.55
CA ALA A 34 2.93 -11.11 23.68
C ALA A 34 3.60 -10.95 22.31
N ILE A 35 3.30 -11.82 21.35
CA ILE A 35 3.77 -11.70 19.96
C ILE A 35 3.30 -10.37 19.37
N ILE A 36 2.04 -9.98 19.52
CA ILE A 36 1.51 -8.71 19.00
C ILE A 36 2.28 -7.51 19.59
N GLN A 37 2.57 -7.53 20.89
CA GLN A 37 3.33 -6.47 21.55
C GLN A 37 4.77 -6.38 21.04
N VAL A 38 5.44 -7.53 20.89
CA VAL A 38 6.79 -7.60 20.33
C VAL A 38 6.81 -7.12 18.88
N LEU A 39 5.87 -7.56 18.05
CA LEU A 39 5.75 -7.10 16.66
C LEU A 39 5.48 -5.59 16.56
N SER A 40 4.69 -5.04 17.49
CA SER A 40 4.44 -3.59 17.57
C SER A 40 5.72 -2.81 17.89
N TYR A 41 6.54 -3.32 18.83
CA TYR A 41 7.82 -2.71 19.18
C TYR A 41 8.82 -2.71 18.02
N PHE A 42 8.87 -3.80 17.23
CA PHE A 42 9.76 -3.94 16.08
C PHE A 42 9.14 -3.52 14.75
N LYS A 43 8.00 -2.80 14.76
CA LYS A 43 7.25 -2.45 13.54
C LYS A 43 8.13 -1.83 12.45
N THR A 44 8.94 -0.83 12.78
CA THR A 44 9.83 -0.17 11.79
C THR A 44 10.82 -1.14 11.16
N VAL A 45 11.45 -1.99 11.98
CA VAL A 45 12.42 -3.00 11.48
C VAL A 45 11.73 -4.00 10.56
N ILE A 46 10.55 -4.48 10.95
CA ILE A 46 9.76 -5.41 10.13
C ILE A 46 9.42 -4.79 8.79
N VAL A 47 8.98 -3.53 8.77
CA VAL A 47 8.66 -2.79 7.54
C VAL A 47 9.89 -2.68 6.63
N ILE A 48 11.06 -2.31 7.17
CA ILE A 48 12.32 -2.25 6.41
C ILE A 48 12.64 -3.60 5.77
N PHE A 49 12.55 -4.69 6.53
CA PHE A 49 12.83 -6.03 6.01
C PHE A 49 11.82 -6.49 4.96
N ILE A 50 10.54 -6.15 5.11
CA ILE A 50 9.51 -6.44 4.12
C ILE A 50 9.79 -5.70 2.81
N PHE A 51 10.01 -4.38 2.86
CA PHE A 51 10.31 -3.61 1.65
C PHE A 51 11.62 -4.07 1.00
N ALA A 52 12.64 -4.37 1.80
CA ALA A 52 13.89 -4.93 1.30
C ALA A 52 13.67 -6.29 0.61
N ALA A 53 12.84 -7.15 1.18
CA ALA A 53 12.48 -8.43 0.58
C ALA A 53 11.72 -8.23 -0.74
N ILE A 54 10.77 -7.30 -0.81
CA ILE A 54 10.06 -6.95 -2.04
C ILE A 54 11.06 -6.47 -3.11
N VAL A 55 11.91 -5.50 -2.78
CA VAL A 55 12.92 -4.97 -3.71
C VAL A 55 13.86 -6.08 -4.19
N ALA A 56 14.43 -6.88 -3.28
CA ALA A 56 15.29 -8.00 -3.64
C ALA A 56 14.56 -9.00 -4.55
N PHE A 57 13.28 -9.24 -4.28
CA PHE A 57 12.47 -10.15 -5.05
C PHE A 57 12.15 -9.64 -6.46
N LEU A 58 11.87 -8.33 -6.61
CA LEU A 58 11.73 -7.68 -7.91
C LEU A 58 13.03 -7.77 -8.71
N LEU A 59 14.15 -7.38 -8.09
CA LEU A 59 15.46 -7.36 -8.74
C LEU A 59 16.01 -8.76 -9.06
N ASN A 60 15.50 -9.81 -8.41
CA ASN A 60 15.90 -11.18 -8.69
C ASN A 60 15.60 -11.60 -10.15
N TYR A 61 14.52 -11.11 -10.76
CA TYR A 61 14.21 -11.41 -12.16
C TYR A 61 15.29 -10.92 -13.15
N PRO A 62 15.67 -9.62 -13.17
CA PRO A 62 16.76 -9.15 -14.02
C PRO A 62 18.11 -9.77 -13.63
N VAL A 63 18.37 -10.03 -12.34
CA VAL A 63 19.60 -10.74 -11.91
C VAL A 63 19.68 -12.13 -12.54
N GLN A 64 18.60 -12.91 -12.50
CA GLN A 64 18.60 -14.26 -13.09
C GLN A 64 18.86 -14.23 -14.59
N TRP A 65 18.29 -13.26 -15.29
CA TRP A 65 18.51 -13.09 -16.72
C TRP A 65 19.99 -12.76 -17.05
N ILE A 66 20.60 -11.81 -16.33
CA ILE A 66 22.01 -11.44 -16.53
C ILE A 66 22.97 -12.54 -16.05
N SER A 67 22.58 -13.33 -15.03
CA SER A 67 23.39 -14.43 -14.51
C SER A 67 23.57 -15.60 -15.48
N ARG A 68 22.86 -15.59 -16.61
CA ARG A 68 23.12 -16.49 -17.74
C ARG A 68 24.43 -16.19 -18.46
N PHE A 69 24.92 -14.95 -18.35
CA PHE A 69 26.12 -14.46 -19.04
C PHE A 69 27.29 -14.15 -18.09
N LEU A 70 27.00 -13.84 -16.82
CA LEU A 70 28.00 -13.43 -15.82
C LEU A 70 27.86 -14.25 -14.52
N PRO A 71 28.93 -14.38 -13.72
CA PRO A 71 28.85 -14.94 -12.37
C PRO A 71 27.81 -14.20 -11.52
N ARG A 72 27.03 -14.95 -10.74
CA ARG A 72 25.89 -14.42 -9.98
C ARG A 72 26.22 -13.18 -9.15
N SER A 73 27.36 -13.15 -8.45
CA SER A 73 27.76 -12.00 -7.62
C SER A 73 27.94 -10.71 -8.44
N ILE A 74 28.46 -10.83 -9.66
CA ILE A 74 28.64 -9.69 -10.58
C ILE A 74 27.28 -9.26 -11.13
N SER A 75 26.40 -10.21 -11.49
CA SER A 75 25.03 -9.90 -11.92
C SER A 75 24.24 -9.16 -10.83
N VAL A 76 24.34 -9.61 -9.58
CA VAL A 76 23.71 -8.95 -8.43
C VAL A 76 24.22 -7.52 -8.28
N LEU A 77 25.54 -7.33 -8.27
CA LEU A 77 26.14 -6.00 -8.14
C LEU A 77 25.73 -5.07 -9.27
N LEU A 78 25.79 -5.54 -10.52
CA LEU A 78 25.45 -4.76 -11.71
C LEU A 78 23.98 -4.34 -11.68
N VAL A 79 23.07 -5.29 -11.50
CA VAL A 79 21.62 -4.99 -11.45
C VAL A 79 21.32 -4.05 -10.30
N PHE A 80 21.87 -4.31 -9.12
CA PHE A 80 21.61 -3.47 -7.95
C PHE A 80 22.10 -2.02 -8.16
N LEU A 81 23.32 -1.83 -8.66
CA LEU A 81 23.86 -0.49 -8.96
C LEU A 81 23.07 0.21 -10.06
N LEU A 82 22.69 -0.51 -11.13
CA LEU A 82 21.88 0.04 -12.21
C LEU A 82 20.49 0.45 -11.71
N SER A 83 19.85 -0.39 -10.90
CA SER A 83 18.55 -0.09 -10.29
C SER A 83 18.64 1.09 -9.33
N LEU A 84 19.71 1.18 -8.53
CA LEU A 84 19.93 2.33 -7.64
C LEU A 84 20.16 3.61 -8.45
N LEU A 85 20.89 3.55 -9.57
CA LEU A 85 21.09 4.69 -10.47
C LEU A 85 19.79 5.12 -11.16
N ILE A 86 18.97 4.18 -11.63
CA ILE A 86 17.65 4.46 -12.22
C ILE A 86 16.73 5.08 -11.16
N LEU A 87 16.66 4.49 -9.97
CA LEU A 87 15.85 5.02 -8.86
C LEU A 87 16.31 6.40 -8.44
N ALA A 88 17.61 6.62 -8.24
CA ALA A 88 18.16 7.92 -7.90
C ALA A 88 17.88 8.96 -9.00
N GLY A 89 18.00 8.56 -10.28
CA GLY A 89 17.65 9.40 -11.42
C GLY A 89 16.17 9.78 -11.44
N LEU A 90 15.26 8.82 -11.23
CA LEU A 90 13.82 9.06 -11.14
C LEU A 90 13.48 9.95 -9.94
N ILE A 91 14.05 9.66 -8.76
CA ILE A 91 13.82 10.45 -7.55
C ILE A 91 14.36 11.87 -7.75
N ALA A 92 15.50 12.06 -8.41
CA ALA A 92 16.00 13.39 -8.72
C ALA A 92 15.06 14.12 -9.69
N THR A 93 14.74 13.54 -10.85
CA THR A 93 13.93 14.21 -11.88
C THR A 93 12.50 14.47 -11.40
N ILE A 94 11.84 13.44 -10.89
CA ILE A 94 10.47 13.53 -10.39
C ILE A 94 10.46 14.30 -9.07
N GLY A 95 11.38 14.03 -8.14
CA GLY A 95 11.41 14.70 -6.84
C GLY A 95 11.64 16.21 -6.94
N PHE A 96 12.60 16.67 -7.75
CA PHE A 96 12.78 18.12 -7.97
C PHE A 96 11.58 18.76 -8.67
N ALA A 97 11.00 18.07 -9.67
CA ALA A 97 9.78 18.52 -10.32
C ALA A 97 8.61 18.59 -9.34
N ILE A 98 8.43 17.59 -8.49
CA ILE A 98 7.40 17.54 -7.46
C ILE A 98 7.60 18.68 -6.48
N LEU A 99 8.81 18.90 -5.94
CA LEU A 99 9.07 19.95 -4.96
C LEU A 99 8.76 21.34 -5.53
N SER A 100 9.28 21.64 -6.72
CA SER A 100 9.05 22.94 -7.36
C SER A 100 7.59 23.18 -7.71
N GLN A 101 6.87 22.16 -8.19
CA GLN A 101 5.45 22.25 -8.53
C GLN A 101 4.56 22.24 -7.27
N ALA A 102 4.96 21.53 -6.22
CA ALA A 102 4.27 21.50 -4.94
C ALA A 102 4.33 22.85 -4.24
N GLU A 103 5.49 23.54 -4.23
CA GLU A 103 5.59 24.91 -3.70
C GLU A 103 4.62 25.86 -4.43
N GLN A 104 4.51 25.74 -5.76
CA GLN A 104 3.58 26.55 -6.54
C GLN A 104 2.11 26.24 -6.20
N LEU A 105 1.75 24.96 -6.08
CA LEU A 105 0.41 24.54 -5.65
C LEU A 105 0.10 25.00 -4.22
N LEU A 106 1.09 24.97 -3.31
CA LEU A 106 0.93 25.43 -1.93
C LEU A 106 0.70 26.93 -1.85
N ASN A 107 1.39 27.70 -2.69
CA ASN A 107 1.16 29.14 -2.80
C ASN A 107 -0.25 29.45 -3.37
N GLN A 108 -0.85 28.52 -4.11
CA GLN A 108 -2.23 28.61 -4.62
C GLN A 108 -3.28 27.98 -3.69
N ALA A 109 -2.86 27.26 -2.64
CA ALA A 109 -3.78 26.57 -1.74
C ALA A 109 -4.79 27.48 -1.01
N PRO A 110 -4.44 28.71 -0.60
CA PRO A 110 -5.43 29.65 -0.06
C PRO A 110 -6.55 29.97 -1.05
N GLN A 111 -6.21 30.13 -2.33
CA GLN A 111 -7.18 30.38 -3.41
C GLN A 111 -8.09 29.17 -3.64
N PHE A 112 -7.55 27.95 -3.55
CA PHE A 112 -8.36 26.73 -3.58
C PHE A 112 -9.41 26.71 -2.46
N LEU A 113 -9.01 27.08 -1.24
CA LEU A 113 -9.93 27.11 -0.11
C LEU A 113 -11.03 28.15 -0.28
N GLU A 114 -10.67 29.35 -0.71
CA GLU A 114 -11.64 30.41 -1.02
C GLU A 114 -12.61 29.99 -2.13
N PHE A 115 -12.12 29.28 -3.15
CA PHE A 115 -12.97 28.76 -4.22
C PHE A 115 -13.99 27.75 -3.69
N ILE A 116 -13.56 26.77 -2.87
CA ILE A 116 -14.48 25.77 -2.28
C ILE A 116 -15.53 26.42 -1.38
N ILE A 117 -15.13 27.36 -0.52
CA ILE A 117 -16.05 28.10 0.35
C ILE A 117 -17.07 28.86 -0.52
N SER A 118 -16.62 29.56 -1.57
CA SER A 118 -17.53 30.28 -2.46
C SER A 118 -18.52 29.37 -3.22
N LEU A 119 -18.15 28.10 -3.49
CA LEU A 119 -19.09 27.14 -4.06
C LEU A 119 -20.13 26.69 -3.03
N LEU A 120 -19.73 26.48 -1.77
CA LEU A 120 -20.66 26.15 -0.69
C LEU A 120 -21.68 27.29 -0.50
N GLU A 121 -21.22 28.54 -0.46
CA GLU A 121 -22.08 29.72 -0.38
C GLU A 121 -23.09 29.77 -1.55
N ARG A 122 -22.64 29.56 -2.80
CA ARG A 122 -23.53 29.53 -3.97
C ARG A 122 -24.54 28.39 -3.94
N ILE A 123 -24.13 27.22 -3.46
CA ILE A 123 -25.02 26.06 -3.28
C ILE A 123 -26.05 26.37 -2.20
N GLN A 124 -25.63 27.01 -1.10
CA GLN A 124 -26.50 27.44 -0.01
C GLN A 124 -27.54 28.46 -0.49
N GLU A 125 -27.13 29.49 -1.22
CA GLU A 125 -28.04 30.47 -1.81
C GLU A 125 -29.05 29.79 -2.74
N THR A 126 -28.62 28.84 -3.57
CA THR A 126 -29.49 28.09 -4.48
C THR A 126 -30.51 27.22 -3.72
N LEU A 127 -30.08 26.53 -2.66
CA LEU A 127 -30.94 25.71 -1.82
C LEU A 127 -31.94 26.56 -1.01
N ASN A 128 -31.49 27.70 -0.48
CA ASN A 128 -32.34 28.67 0.21
C ASN A 128 -33.42 29.22 -0.73
N ASN A 129 -33.07 29.50 -1.99
CA ASN A 129 -34.03 29.89 -3.03
C ASN A 129 -35.07 28.79 -3.33
N TRP A 130 -34.77 27.53 -3.02
CA TRP A 130 -35.69 26.39 -3.13
C TRP A 130 -36.38 26.04 -1.79
N ASN A 131 -36.35 26.95 -0.81
CA ASN A 131 -36.92 26.80 0.53
C ASN A 131 -36.28 25.69 1.39
N PHE A 132 -35.09 25.21 1.03
CA PHE A 132 -34.29 24.32 1.88
C PHE A 132 -33.28 25.14 2.68
N GLN A 133 -33.59 25.41 3.95
CA GLN A 133 -32.66 26.07 4.87
C GLN A 133 -31.58 25.07 5.30
N VAL A 134 -30.41 25.17 4.67
CA VAL A 134 -29.22 24.38 5.02
C VAL A 134 -28.14 25.35 5.47
N ASP A 135 -27.52 25.06 6.61
CA ASP A 135 -26.39 25.82 7.13
C ASP A 135 -25.09 25.05 6.87
N PHE A 136 -24.20 25.65 6.08
CA PHE A 136 -22.91 25.07 5.71
C PHE A 136 -21.75 25.57 6.58
N GLU A 137 -21.98 26.42 7.60
CA GLU A 137 -20.92 27.02 8.43
C GLU A 137 -20.04 25.95 9.11
N ALA A 138 -20.67 24.85 9.57
CA ALA A 138 -19.94 23.70 10.14
C ALA A 138 -19.06 22.97 9.10
N ILE A 139 -19.52 22.89 7.84
CA ILE A 139 -18.76 22.28 6.74
C ILE A 139 -17.60 23.18 6.33
N GLU A 140 -17.82 24.50 6.24
CA GLU A 140 -16.77 25.48 5.94
C GLU A 140 -15.66 25.45 6.98
N ALA A 141 -16.02 25.48 8.27
CA ALA A 141 -15.07 25.39 9.37
C ALA A 141 -14.25 24.09 9.29
N GLN A 142 -14.92 22.96 9.03
CA GLN A 142 -14.28 21.66 8.89
C GLN A 142 -13.37 21.59 7.65
N VAL A 143 -13.75 22.18 6.52
CA VAL A 143 -12.93 22.27 5.31
C VAL A 143 -11.66 23.09 5.58
N ARG A 144 -11.78 24.22 6.29
CA ARG A 144 -10.61 25.06 6.68
C ARG A 144 -9.64 24.31 7.59
N GLU A 145 -10.17 23.63 8.60
CA GLU A 145 -9.37 22.84 9.53
C GLU A 145 -8.67 21.67 8.81
N GLN A 146 -9.41 20.91 8.00
CA GLN A 146 -8.84 19.78 7.28
C GLN A 146 -7.84 20.18 6.21
N ALA A 147 -8.04 21.33 5.54
CA ALA A 147 -7.09 21.79 4.54
C ALA A 147 -5.77 22.26 5.15
N THR A 148 -5.83 23.00 6.27
CA THR A 148 -4.62 23.44 6.98
C THR A 148 -3.87 22.24 7.59
N ALA A 149 -4.60 21.30 8.20
CA ALA A 149 -4.03 20.03 8.68
C ALA A 149 -3.47 19.18 7.53
N GLY A 150 -4.20 19.08 6.41
CA GLY A 150 -3.82 18.28 5.24
C GLY A 150 -2.56 18.81 4.53
N ILE A 151 -2.43 20.14 4.41
CA ILE A 151 -1.22 20.78 3.89
C ILE A 151 -0.02 20.50 4.80
N GLY A 152 -0.19 20.66 6.12
CA GLY A 152 0.87 20.39 7.10
C GLY A 152 1.31 18.93 7.12
N VAL A 153 0.35 18.00 7.06
CA VAL A 153 0.62 16.55 7.00
C VAL A 153 1.28 16.19 5.67
N GLY A 154 0.80 16.70 4.54
CA GLY A 154 1.36 16.44 3.21
C GLY A 154 2.81 16.91 3.08
N LEU A 155 3.13 18.08 3.61
CA LEU A 155 4.50 18.59 3.67
C LEU A 155 5.37 17.75 4.59
N ALA A 156 4.86 17.35 5.76
CA ALA A 156 5.60 16.51 6.70
C ALA A 156 5.85 15.10 6.14
N THR A 157 4.92 14.52 5.39
CA THR A 157 5.14 13.22 4.71
C THR A 157 6.09 13.36 3.53
N LEU A 158 5.96 14.38 2.68
CA LEU A 158 6.93 14.62 1.60
C LEU A 158 8.34 14.83 2.16
N HIS A 159 8.46 15.65 3.21
CA HIS A 159 9.74 15.88 3.88
C HIS A 159 10.22 14.62 4.61
N GLY A 160 9.35 13.83 5.22
CA GLY A 160 9.68 12.56 5.87
C GLY A 160 10.16 11.48 4.89
N LEU A 161 9.56 11.41 3.70
CA LEU A 161 9.98 10.52 2.61
C LEU A 161 11.38 10.87 2.09
N VAL A 162 11.71 12.17 2.04
CA VAL A 162 13.02 12.65 1.62
C VAL A 162 14.06 12.60 2.76
N SER A 163 13.66 12.83 4.00
CA SER A 163 14.58 12.95 5.15
C SER A 163 14.93 11.62 5.82
N ASN A 164 14.13 10.56 5.66
CA ASN A 164 14.49 9.22 6.13
C ASN A 164 15.42 8.46 5.15
N LEU A 165 16.48 9.13 4.69
CA LEU A 165 17.55 8.51 3.89
C LEU A 165 18.13 7.28 4.58
N ILE A 166 18.18 7.28 5.92
CA ILE A 166 18.67 6.15 6.70
C ILE A 166 17.82 4.90 6.44
N ASP A 167 16.49 5.00 6.49
CA ASP A 167 15.59 3.85 6.24
C ASP A 167 15.73 3.36 4.80
N LEU A 168 15.84 4.27 3.82
CA LEU A 168 16.04 3.92 2.42
C LEU A 168 17.38 3.19 2.22
N ILE A 169 18.45 3.69 2.83
CA ILE A 169 19.78 3.06 2.80
C ILE A 169 19.70 1.68 3.45
N LEU A 170 19.03 1.54 4.60
CA LEU A 170 18.86 0.25 5.27
C LEU A 170 18.07 -0.73 4.39
N ILE A 171 16.97 -0.30 3.78
CA ILE A 171 16.20 -1.11 2.82
C ILE A 171 17.11 -1.57 1.67
N ALA A 172 17.87 -0.65 1.08
CA ALA A 172 18.77 -0.94 -0.03
C ALA A 172 19.86 -1.94 0.37
N VAL A 173 20.51 -1.73 1.51
CA VAL A 173 21.56 -2.60 2.05
C VAL A 173 21.01 -4.00 2.35
N VAL A 174 19.87 -4.09 3.05
CA VAL A 174 19.22 -5.38 3.35
C VAL A 174 18.79 -6.08 2.06
N ALA A 175 18.23 -5.35 1.09
CA ALA A 175 17.83 -5.89 -0.21
C ALA A 175 19.04 -6.45 -0.97
N PHE A 176 20.17 -5.74 -0.96
CA PHE A 176 21.41 -6.19 -1.57
C PHE A 176 21.89 -7.52 -0.96
N PHE A 177 21.94 -7.62 0.37
CA PHE A 177 22.33 -8.86 1.04
C PHE A 177 21.33 -9.99 0.78
N MET A 178 20.02 -9.71 0.77
CA MET A 178 18.99 -10.67 0.40
C MET A 178 19.10 -11.13 -1.05
N LEU A 179 19.54 -10.26 -1.97
CA LEU A 179 19.73 -10.61 -3.37
C LEU A 179 20.98 -11.47 -3.58
N LEU A 180 22.05 -11.17 -2.85
CA LEU A 180 23.32 -11.92 -2.87
C LEU A 180 23.14 -13.32 -2.28
N ASP A 181 22.61 -13.42 -1.06
CA ASP A 181 22.50 -14.65 -0.27
C ASP A 181 21.07 -15.20 -0.16
N GLY A 182 20.18 -14.81 -1.07
CA GLY A 182 18.74 -15.09 -0.97
C GLY A 182 18.37 -16.55 -0.76
N LYS A 183 19.14 -17.50 -1.31
CA LYS A 183 18.92 -18.94 -1.08
C LYS A 183 19.14 -19.32 0.39
N ARG A 184 20.17 -18.77 1.04
CA ARG A 184 20.50 -19.06 2.44
C ARG A 184 19.47 -18.44 3.38
N VAL A 185 19.07 -17.19 3.12
CA VAL A 185 18.01 -16.50 3.86
C VAL A 185 16.67 -17.24 3.72
N TRP A 186 16.30 -17.62 2.49
CA TRP A 186 15.08 -18.37 2.23
C TRP A 186 15.06 -19.72 2.95
N ASN A 187 16.15 -20.49 2.86
CA ASN A 187 16.27 -21.75 3.57
C ASN A 187 16.21 -21.59 5.09
N PHE A 188 16.72 -20.48 5.64
CA PHE A 188 16.58 -20.17 7.06
C PHE A 188 15.13 -19.93 7.45
N VAL A 189 14.37 -19.15 6.68
CA VAL A 189 12.94 -18.91 6.90
C VAL A 189 12.14 -20.21 6.82
N LEU A 190 12.43 -21.05 5.82
CA LEU A 190 11.74 -22.34 5.65
C LEU A 190 11.94 -23.29 6.84
N LYS A 191 13.03 -23.18 7.61
CA LYS A 191 13.27 -24.01 8.81
C LYS A 191 12.20 -23.82 9.89
N ALA A 192 11.51 -22.68 9.92
CA ALA A 192 10.41 -22.45 10.85
C ALA A 192 9.15 -23.28 10.52
N PHE A 193 9.07 -23.85 9.30
CA PHE A 193 7.92 -24.60 8.81
C PHE A 193 8.24 -26.11 8.70
N PRO A 194 7.24 -26.99 8.86
CA PRO A 194 7.38 -28.43 8.65
C PRO A 194 7.83 -28.77 7.22
N ASP A 195 8.67 -29.80 7.05
CA ASP A 195 9.24 -30.18 5.75
C ASP A 195 8.19 -30.43 4.65
N ARG A 196 7.01 -30.96 5.04
CA ARG A 196 5.92 -31.30 4.12
C ARG A 196 5.39 -30.10 3.32
N ILE A 197 5.36 -28.91 3.93
CA ILE A 197 4.76 -27.70 3.31
C ILE A 197 5.80 -26.77 2.69
N ARG A 198 7.11 -27.02 2.86
CA ARG A 198 8.16 -26.08 2.44
C ARG A 198 8.19 -25.84 0.94
N HIS A 199 7.96 -26.90 0.15
CA HIS A 199 7.97 -26.81 -1.31
C HIS A 199 6.76 -26.01 -1.80
N GLU A 200 5.55 -26.41 -1.39
CA GLU A 200 4.29 -25.71 -1.72
C GLU A 200 4.31 -24.24 -1.28
N LEU A 201 4.82 -23.95 -0.08
CA LEU A 201 4.98 -22.58 0.41
C LEU A 201 5.94 -21.75 -0.46
N THR A 202 7.02 -22.37 -0.94
CA THR A 202 7.97 -21.68 -1.82
C THR A 202 7.34 -21.36 -3.16
N GLU A 203 6.65 -22.31 -3.77
CA GLU A 203 5.98 -22.08 -5.05
C GLU A 203 4.85 -21.06 -4.91
N ALA A 204 4.02 -21.18 -3.86
CA ALA A 204 2.93 -20.24 -3.59
C ALA A 204 3.46 -18.82 -3.38
N ILE A 205 4.49 -18.63 -2.55
CA ILE A 205 5.08 -17.29 -2.33
C ILE A 205 5.70 -16.78 -3.62
N GLN A 206 6.51 -17.58 -4.31
CA GLN A 206 7.16 -17.14 -5.53
C GLN A 206 6.15 -16.71 -6.58
N TYR A 207 5.12 -17.51 -6.81
CA TYR A 207 4.11 -17.24 -7.82
C TYR A 207 3.24 -16.03 -7.48
N ASN A 208 2.66 -16.00 -6.27
CA ASN A 208 1.75 -14.92 -5.86
C ASN A 208 2.48 -13.60 -5.65
N PHE A 209 3.65 -13.59 -5.01
CA PHE A 209 4.38 -12.34 -4.77
C PHE A 209 4.97 -11.79 -6.06
N LEU A 210 5.46 -12.65 -6.98
CA LEU A 210 6.20 -12.17 -8.16
C LEU A 210 5.25 -11.53 -9.14
N GLY A 211 4.20 -12.25 -9.50
CA GLY A 211 3.21 -11.72 -10.42
C GLY A 211 2.41 -10.57 -9.81
N PHE A 212 2.18 -10.57 -8.49
CA PHE A 212 1.54 -9.44 -7.82
C PHE A 212 2.37 -8.15 -7.90
N PHE A 213 3.61 -8.16 -7.38
CA PHE A 213 4.37 -6.91 -7.31
C PHE A 213 4.89 -6.44 -8.66
N TRP A 214 5.33 -7.35 -9.54
CA TRP A 214 5.68 -6.96 -10.91
C TRP A 214 4.47 -6.47 -11.69
N GLY A 215 3.33 -7.16 -11.53
CA GLY A 215 2.10 -6.75 -12.18
C GLY A 215 1.65 -5.38 -11.70
N ARG A 216 1.65 -5.14 -10.38
CA ARG A 216 1.24 -3.84 -9.82
C ARG A 216 2.21 -2.72 -10.20
N LEU A 217 3.52 -2.97 -10.23
CA LEU A 217 4.50 -1.99 -10.68
C LEU A 217 4.30 -1.65 -12.17
N LEU A 218 4.10 -2.65 -13.02
CA LEU A 218 3.91 -2.44 -14.46
C LEU A 218 2.62 -1.67 -14.76
N LEU A 219 1.53 -2.05 -14.08
CA LEU A 219 0.22 -1.40 -14.18
C LEU A 219 0.29 0.07 -13.75
N SER A 220 0.88 0.36 -12.58
CA SER A 220 1.04 1.73 -12.08
C SER A 220 1.92 2.59 -12.98
N ILE A 221 3.01 2.04 -13.53
CA ILE A 221 3.84 2.75 -14.52
C ILE A 221 3.02 3.05 -15.78
N PHE A 222 2.28 2.07 -16.30
CA PHE A 222 1.41 2.27 -17.44
C PHE A 222 0.36 3.37 -17.17
N PHE A 223 -0.30 3.31 -16.01
CA PHE A 223 -1.31 4.28 -15.62
C PHE A 223 -0.75 5.68 -15.50
N GLY A 224 0.34 5.85 -14.72
CA GLY A 224 0.99 7.14 -14.53
C GLY A 224 1.49 7.76 -15.83
N VAL A 225 2.09 6.97 -16.73
CA VAL A 225 2.53 7.45 -18.05
C VAL A 225 1.33 7.82 -18.94
N SER A 226 0.28 7.00 -18.94
CA SER A 226 -0.93 7.27 -19.74
C SER A 226 -1.65 8.53 -19.26
N VAL A 227 -1.80 8.70 -17.94
CA VAL A 227 -2.37 9.90 -17.32
C VAL A 227 -1.52 11.13 -17.65
N TYR A 228 -0.19 11.01 -17.59
CA TYR A 228 0.71 12.10 -17.96
C TYR A 228 0.52 12.55 -19.41
N ILE A 229 0.40 11.59 -20.35
CA ILE A 229 0.14 11.88 -21.76
C ILE A 229 -1.20 12.61 -21.92
N VAL A 230 -2.26 12.13 -21.25
CA VAL A 230 -3.57 12.80 -21.28
C VAL A 230 -3.48 14.23 -20.74
N PHE A 231 -2.76 14.43 -19.63
CA PHE A 231 -2.58 15.75 -19.02
C PHE A 231 -1.79 16.72 -19.90
N ILE A 232 -0.80 16.25 -20.65
CA ILE A 232 -0.14 17.07 -21.67
C ILE A 232 -1.11 17.44 -22.80
N ILE A 233 -1.91 16.48 -23.28
CA ILE A 233 -2.83 16.72 -24.42
C ILE A 233 -3.88 17.80 -24.09
N ILE A 234 -4.31 17.88 -22.83
CA ILE A 234 -5.27 18.90 -22.37
C ILE A 234 -4.60 20.16 -21.83
N ASP A 235 -3.28 20.31 -22.01
CA ASP A 235 -2.46 21.44 -21.53
C ASP A 235 -2.59 21.72 -20.03
N LEU A 236 -2.69 20.65 -19.21
CA LEU A 236 -2.84 20.77 -17.77
C LEU A 236 -1.54 21.26 -17.12
N PRO A 237 -1.56 22.37 -16.33
CA PRO A 237 -0.39 22.76 -15.57
C PRO A 237 -0.06 21.70 -14.53
N TYR A 238 1.23 21.52 -14.26
CA TYR A 238 1.72 20.51 -13.31
C TYR A 238 1.38 19.06 -13.70
N ALA A 239 1.17 18.79 -14.99
CA ALA A 239 0.84 17.46 -15.52
C ALA A 239 1.74 16.35 -14.95
N LEU A 240 3.04 16.58 -14.84
CA LEU A 240 3.99 15.58 -14.32
C LEU A 240 3.75 15.29 -12.83
N LEU A 241 3.61 16.32 -12.00
CA LEU A 241 3.33 16.16 -10.57
C LEU A 241 1.99 15.44 -10.36
N LEU A 242 0.94 15.89 -11.04
CA LEU A 242 -0.40 15.32 -10.87
C LEU A 242 -0.48 13.87 -11.37
N ALA A 243 0.15 13.56 -12.51
CA ALA A 243 0.23 12.18 -13.01
C ALA A 243 1.08 11.28 -12.11
N ALA A 244 2.17 11.79 -11.53
CA ALA A 244 2.98 11.06 -10.57
C ALA A 244 2.19 10.75 -9.29
N ILE A 245 1.40 11.70 -8.78
CA ILE A 245 0.49 11.46 -7.65
C ILE A 245 -0.49 10.34 -8.01
N ALA A 246 -1.21 10.46 -9.14
CA ALA A 246 -2.17 9.44 -9.58
C ALA A 246 -1.53 8.06 -9.73
N GLY A 247 -0.36 7.97 -10.38
CA GLY A 247 0.37 6.72 -10.58
C GLY A 247 0.90 6.10 -9.28
N VAL A 248 1.45 6.90 -8.36
CA VAL A 248 1.93 6.41 -7.05
C VAL A 248 0.77 5.92 -6.20
N PHE A 249 -0.35 6.65 -6.15
CA PHE A 249 -1.53 6.19 -5.46
C PHE A 249 -2.06 4.91 -6.08
N ASP A 250 -2.04 4.78 -7.40
CA ASP A 250 -2.39 3.53 -8.06
C ASP A 250 -1.54 2.35 -7.58
N LEU A 251 -0.29 2.47 -7.10
CA LEU A 251 0.39 1.29 -6.52
C LEU A 251 -0.42 0.60 -5.40
N ILE A 252 -1.29 1.33 -4.68
CA ILE A 252 -2.17 0.78 -3.65
C ILE A 252 -3.35 0.04 -4.32
N PRO A 253 -3.50 -1.28 -4.13
CA PRO A 253 -4.55 -2.05 -4.78
C PRO A 253 -5.96 -1.66 -4.33
N GLY A 254 -6.91 -1.69 -5.27
CA GLY A 254 -8.36 -1.61 -5.03
C GLY A 254 -8.91 -0.23 -4.67
N ILE A 255 -8.15 0.59 -3.95
CA ILE A 255 -8.57 1.94 -3.52
C ILE A 255 -7.65 3.06 -4.02
N GLY A 256 -6.42 2.71 -4.41
CA GLY A 256 -5.36 3.67 -4.74
C GLY A 256 -5.73 4.60 -5.89
N ALA A 257 -6.08 4.03 -7.05
CA ALA A 257 -6.49 4.80 -8.22
C ALA A 257 -7.65 5.74 -7.90
N THR A 258 -8.71 5.26 -7.23
CA THR A 258 -9.85 6.10 -6.84
C THR A 258 -9.44 7.29 -5.98
N ILE A 259 -8.56 7.08 -4.99
CA ILE A 259 -8.05 8.16 -4.15
C ILE A 259 -7.19 9.12 -4.99
N GLY A 260 -6.28 8.62 -5.80
CA GLY A 260 -5.38 9.42 -6.64
C GLY A 260 -6.13 10.28 -7.65
N ILE A 261 -7.09 9.69 -8.36
CA ILE A 261 -7.93 10.37 -9.35
C ILE A 261 -8.79 11.44 -8.67
N SER A 262 -9.43 11.10 -7.54
CA SER A 262 -10.25 12.06 -6.79
C SER A 262 -9.40 13.24 -6.33
N LEU A 263 -8.24 12.96 -5.73
CA LEU A 263 -7.32 13.98 -5.24
C LEU A 263 -6.86 14.91 -6.37
N VAL A 264 -6.40 14.35 -7.49
CA VAL A 264 -5.94 15.14 -8.64
C VAL A 264 -7.08 15.97 -9.25
N SER A 265 -8.28 15.41 -9.37
CA SER A 265 -9.45 16.14 -9.88
C SER A 265 -9.83 17.32 -8.97
N ILE A 266 -9.77 17.12 -7.64
CA ILE A 266 -10.01 18.17 -6.65
C ILE A 266 -8.94 19.27 -6.73
N ILE A 267 -7.66 18.91 -6.86
CA ILE A 267 -6.55 19.88 -6.99
C ILE A 267 -6.73 20.76 -8.23
N VAL A 268 -7.23 20.19 -9.33
CA VAL A 268 -7.45 20.92 -10.59
C VAL A 268 -8.71 21.80 -10.56
N LEU A 269 -9.65 21.54 -9.66
CA LEU A 269 -10.98 22.17 -9.66
C LEU A 269 -10.98 23.71 -9.73
N PRO A 270 -10.13 24.46 -9.00
CA PRO A 270 -10.07 25.93 -9.11
C PRO A 270 -9.69 26.46 -10.47
N GLN A 271 -8.96 25.67 -11.25
CA GLN A 271 -8.50 26.07 -12.58
C GLN A 271 -9.64 26.00 -13.60
N GLY A 272 -10.74 25.33 -13.25
CA GLY A 272 -11.97 25.29 -14.02
C GLY A 272 -12.71 23.97 -13.84
N ILE A 273 -14.02 24.04 -13.60
CA ILE A 273 -14.88 22.87 -13.44
C ILE A 273 -14.80 21.95 -14.67
N TRP A 274 -14.78 22.54 -15.87
CA TRP A 274 -14.69 21.77 -17.11
C TRP A 274 -13.35 21.03 -17.25
N LEU A 275 -12.23 21.69 -16.91
CA LEU A 275 -10.90 21.09 -16.94
C LEU A 275 -10.77 19.94 -15.91
N SER A 276 -11.26 20.16 -14.70
CA SER A 276 -11.31 19.12 -13.65
C SER A 276 -12.18 17.94 -14.07
N LEU A 277 -13.30 18.19 -14.76
CA LEU A 277 -14.16 17.12 -15.29
C LEU A 277 -13.46 16.34 -16.41
N GLN A 278 -12.71 17.00 -17.30
CA GLN A 278 -11.89 16.33 -18.31
C GLN A 278 -10.82 15.43 -17.66
N VAL A 279 -10.15 15.93 -16.62
CA VAL A 279 -9.18 15.17 -15.82
C VAL A 279 -9.84 13.95 -15.18
N LEU A 280 -10.96 14.14 -14.49
CA LEU A 280 -11.71 13.08 -13.82
C LEU A 280 -12.13 11.99 -14.80
N VAL A 281 -12.80 12.37 -15.89
CA VAL A 281 -13.30 11.43 -16.90
C VAL A 281 -12.13 10.74 -17.61
N GLY A 282 -11.09 11.48 -18.01
CA GLY A 282 -9.92 10.91 -18.68
C GLY A 282 -9.21 9.86 -17.81
N CYS A 283 -9.00 10.18 -16.53
CA CYS A 283 -8.40 9.25 -15.58
C CYS A 283 -9.29 8.02 -15.32
N ILE A 284 -10.61 8.19 -15.16
CA ILE A 284 -11.54 7.07 -14.98
C ILE A 284 -11.51 6.16 -16.22
N LEU A 285 -11.53 6.72 -17.43
CA LEU A 285 -11.45 5.92 -18.65
C LEU A 285 -10.14 5.12 -18.72
N LEU A 286 -9.01 5.72 -18.37
CA LEU A 286 -7.73 5.02 -18.30
C LEU A 286 -7.72 3.93 -17.22
N GLN A 287 -8.31 4.21 -16.04
CA GLN A 287 -8.46 3.22 -14.98
C GLN A 287 -9.30 2.03 -15.45
N GLN A 288 -10.40 2.27 -16.17
CA GLN A 288 -11.22 1.19 -16.74
C GLN A 288 -10.44 0.35 -17.76
N VAL A 289 -9.58 0.97 -18.58
CA VAL A 289 -8.69 0.24 -19.49
C VAL A 289 -7.70 -0.61 -18.72
N GLU A 290 -7.09 -0.04 -17.68
CA GLU A 290 -6.16 -0.76 -16.83
C GLU A 290 -6.82 -1.96 -16.15
N GLU A 291 -7.90 -1.75 -15.40
CA GLU A 291 -8.56 -2.78 -14.58
C GLU A 291 -9.24 -3.87 -15.43
N ASN A 292 -9.84 -3.53 -16.57
CA ASN A 292 -10.60 -4.49 -17.38
C ASN A 292 -9.78 -5.16 -18.48
N LEU A 293 -8.74 -4.52 -19.00
CA LEU A 293 -7.95 -5.06 -20.12
C LEU A 293 -6.54 -5.48 -19.72
N LEU A 294 -5.85 -4.66 -18.93
CA LEU A 294 -4.43 -4.87 -18.64
C LEU A 294 -4.23 -5.74 -17.41
N MET A 295 -4.93 -5.46 -16.31
CA MET A 295 -4.81 -6.18 -15.05
C MET A 295 -5.04 -7.69 -15.21
N PRO A 296 -6.09 -8.18 -15.91
CA PRO A 296 -6.32 -9.61 -16.07
C PRO A 296 -5.22 -10.31 -16.89
N ARG A 297 -4.57 -9.57 -17.82
CA ARG A 297 -3.50 -10.10 -18.68
C ARG A 297 -2.14 -10.07 -17.99
N ILE A 298 -1.86 -9.02 -17.23
CA ILE A 298 -0.57 -8.80 -16.55
C ILE A 298 -0.50 -9.62 -15.26
N MET A 299 -1.59 -9.67 -14.49
CA MET A 299 -1.67 -10.37 -13.21
C MET A 299 -2.26 -11.78 -13.33
N GLN A 300 -2.29 -12.33 -14.55
CA GLN A 300 -2.93 -13.61 -14.85
C GLN A 300 -2.41 -14.71 -13.93
N GLY A 301 -3.34 -15.36 -13.23
CA GLY A 301 -3.09 -16.46 -12.31
C GLY A 301 -2.48 -16.07 -10.95
N SER A 302 -1.96 -14.85 -10.78
CA SER A 302 -1.43 -14.38 -9.48
C SER A 302 -2.52 -13.92 -8.52
N ILE A 303 -3.72 -13.59 -9.03
CA ILE A 303 -4.87 -13.17 -8.23
C ILE A 303 -6.14 -13.84 -8.76
N ASN A 304 -6.22 -15.17 -8.69
CA ASN A 304 -7.48 -15.88 -8.92
C ASN A 304 -8.31 -15.93 -7.64
N MET A 305 -8.64 -14.77 -7.05
CA MET A 305 -9.39 -14.68 -5.80
C MET A 305 -10.73 -13.98 -6.04
N ASN A 306 -11.81 -14.51 -5.46
CA ASN A 306 -13.12 -13.86 -5.53
C ASN A 306 -13.06 -12.46 -4.88
N PRO A 307 -13.64 -11.41 -5.50
CA PRO A 307 -13.59 -10.03 -5.02
C PRO A 307 -13.94 -9.86 -3.53
N VAL A 308 -14.90 -10.64 -3.01
CA VAL A 308 -15.30 -10.56 -1.60
C VAL A 308 -14.14 -10.89 -0.66
N PHE A 309 -13.35 -11.92 -0.98
CA PHE A 309 -12.17 -12.28 -0.18
C PHE A 309 -11.03 -11.27 -0.37
N MET A 310 -10.91 -10.66 -1.55
CA MET A 310 -9.97 -9.57 -1.78
C MET A 310 -10.27 -8.37 -0.89
N PHE A 311 -11.53 -7.92 -0.86
CA PHE A 311 -11.95 -6.82 0.01
C PHE A 311 -11.76 -7.17 1.49
N PHE A 312 -12.13 -8.39 1.90
CA PHE A 312 -11.89 -8.85 3.27
C PHE A 312 -10.40 -8.82 3.64
N ALA A 313 -9.53 -9.34 2.78
CA ALA A 313 -8.08 -9.32 2.99
C ALA A 313 -7.54 -7.88 3.09
N LEU A 314 -8.00 -6.97 2.22
CA LEU A 314 -7.62 -5.55 2.26
C LEU A 314 -8.04 -4.89 3.58
N LEU A 315 -9.26 -5.12 4.05
CA LEU A 315 -9.76 -4.56 5.31
C LEU A 315 -8.99 -5.11 6.52
N VAL A 316 -8.72 -6.42 6.56
CA VAL A 316 -7.91 -7.03 7.61
C VAL A 316 -6.48 -6.48 7.57
N GLY A 317 -5.87 -6.40 6.39
CA GLY A 317 -4.54 -5.85 6.19
C GLY A 317 -4.44 -4.40 6.67
N ALA A 318 -5.39 -3.56 6.27
CA ALA A 318 -5.51 -2.17 6.73
C ALA A 318 -5.55 -2.07 8.26
N ARG A 319 -6.32 -2.96 8.91
CA ARG A 319 -6.45 -2.94 10.37
C ARG A 319 -5.20 -3.44 11.09
N VAL A 320 -4.53 -4.46 10.55
CA VAL A 320 -3.36 -5.10 11.19
C VAL A 320 -2.09 -4.27 11.04
N ALA A 321 -1.81 -3.76 9.84
CA ALA A 321 -0.54 -3.11 9.53
C ALA A 321 -0.68 -1.79 8.75
N GLY A 322 -1.90 -1.23 8.66
CA GLY A 322 -2.14 0.02 7.94
C GLY A 322 -1.87 -0.14 6.45
N LEU A 323 -1.26 0.88 5.85
CA LEU A 323 -0.93 0.91 4.42
C LEU A 323 -0.08 -0.28 3.97
N VAL A 324 0.91 -0.68 4.78
CA VAL A 324 1.76 -1.85 4.49
C VAL A 324 0.92 -3.12 4.46
N GLY A 325 -0.05 -3.26 5.37
CA GLY A 325 -0.95 -4.40 5.40
C GLY A 325 -1.89 -4.45 4.20
N VAL A 326 -2.37 -3.31 3.70
CA VAL A 326 -3.14 -3.23 2.45
C VAL A 326 -2.30 -3.69 1.27
N PHE A 327 -1.04 -3.28 1.18
CA PHE A 327 -0.16 -3.65 0.08
C PHE A 327 0.20 -5.15 0.08
N LEU A 328 0.34 -5.76 1.25
CA LEU A 328 0.68 -7.18 1.40
C LEU A 328 -0.54 -8.12 1.45
N SER A 329 -1.74 -7.60 1.69
CA SER A 329 -2.91 -8.45 1.95
C SER A 329 -3.24 -9.37 0.78
N ILE A 330 -3.17 -8.86 -0.45
CA ILE A 330 -3.49 -9.62 -1.66
C ILE A 330 -2.50 -10.78 -1.89
N PRO A 331 -1.17 -10.55 -1.97
CA PRO A 331 -0.25 -11.65 -2.19
C PRO A 331 -0.25 -12.65 -1.02
N LEU A 332 -0.43 -12.19 0.23
CA LEU A 332 -0.58 -13.08 1.38
C LEU A 332 -1.86 -13.92 1.29
N ALA A 333 -2.99 -13.33 0.91
CA ALA A 333 -4.24 -14.06 0.72
C ALA A 333 -4.11 -15.10 -0.40
N GLY A 334 -3.45 -14.76 -1.51
CA GLY A 334 -3.16 -15.69 -2.60
C GLY A 334 -2.32 -16.90 -2.13
N VAL A 335 -1.29 -16.65 -1.31
CA VAL A 335 -0.49 -17.73 -0.70
C VAL A 335 -1.35 -18.63 0.19
N LEU A 336 -2.22 -18.06 1.03
CA LEU A 336 -3.11 -18.83 1.90
C LEU A 336 -4.08 -19.69 1.09
N ILE A 337 -4.72 -19.13 0.07
CA ILE A 337 -5.65 -19.87 -0.79
C ILE A 337 -4.92 -21.02 -1.50
N SER A 338 -3.70 -20.78 -1.99
CA SER A 338 -2.88 -21.80 -2.64
C SER A 338 -2.46 -22.92 -1.70
N LEU A 339 -2.14 -22.62 -0.45
CA LEU A 339 -1.70 -23.61 0.54
C LEU A 339 -2.84 -24.47 1.09
N PHE A 340 -4.02 -23.90 1.22
CA PHE A 340 -5.18 -24.59 1.79
C PHE A 340 -6.11 -25.19 0.72
N ASP A 341 -5.71 -25.18 -0.56
CA ASP A 341 -6.50 -25.63 -1.73
C ASP A 341 -7.96 -25.17 -1.65
N LEU A 342 -8.17 -23.90 -1.29
CA LEU A 342 -9.50 -23.33 -1.07
C LEU A 342 -10.16 -23.00 -2.41
N LYS A 343 -10.57 -24.04 -3.14
CA LYS A 343 -11.24 -23.92 -4.46
C LYS A 343 -12.50 -23.06 -4.43
N GLU A 344 -13.17 -22.99 -3.28
CA GLU A 344 -14.37 -22.15 -3.07
C GLU A 344 -14.05 -20.65 -3.02
N MET A 345 -12.80 -20.27 -2.74
CA MET A 345 -12.35 -18.87 -2.67
C MET A 345 -11.72 -18.39 -3.97
N GLN A 346 -11.54 -19.29 -4.94
CA GLN A 346 -11.01 -18.95 -6.25
C GLN A 346 -12.08 -18.26 -7.10
N GLY A 347 -11.71 -17.15 -7.74
CA GLY A 347 -12.57 -16.48 -8.71
C GLY A 347 -12.73 -17.38 -9.95
N LYS A 348 -13.97 -17.63 -10.38
CA LYS A 348 -14.24 -18.29 -11.67
C LYS A 348 -14.04 -17.33 -12.83
#